data_AF-A0A969F705-F1
#
_entry.id   AF-A0A969F705-F1
#
_cell.length_a   1.000
_cell.length_b   1.000
_cell.length_c   1.000
_cell.angle_alpha   90.00
_cell.angle_beta   90.00
_cell.angle_gamma   90.00
#
_symmetry.space_group_name_H-M   'P 1'
#
loop_
_entity.id
_entity.type
_entity.pdbx_description
1 polymer ?
#
loop_
_entity_poly.entity_id
_entity_poly.type
_entity_poly.pdbx_seq_one_letter_code
_entity_poly.pdbx_strand_id
1 'polypeptide(L)'
;MTDYSASWDTVLQQLKMQMTTSTFDQLLAGSVCGGVDENGRLIVGLRSEYALAWVEARMGRTVMQVAVPVFGAGEFEEILYFVKPGQVSQPDEKRPFVASFVGFEPYQSNFTQTPKQFFEVVVPMGPPSVTAFVAAVIDKTIGHIVNFHTSERREWWEASYPAIGEASGLKGRASIAKAIKLSVNRGYVIRGRGDFDLRYRLRRIGETVQEFDQPVDNSVDK
;
A
#
# COMPACT_ATOMS: atom_id res chain seq x y z
N MET A 1 16.45 32.52 17.87
CA MET A 1 16.71 31.72 16.66
C MET A 1 16.31 30.31 17.02
N THR A 2 15.21 29.82 16.44
CA THR A 2 14.64 28.50 16.77
C THR A 2 15.64 27.42 16.37
N ASP A 3 16.03 26.56 17.31
CA ASP A 3 16.90 25.42 17.01
C ASP A 3 16.04 24.31 16.39
N TYR A 4 15.98 24.31 15.06
CA TYR A 4 15.17 23.37 14.31
C TYR A 4 15.58 21.92 14.52
N SER A 5 16.85 21.65 14.83
CA SER A 5 17.32 20.29 15.11
C SER A 5 16.78 19.79 16.45
N ALA A 6 16.93 20.59 17.51
CA ALA A 6 16.44 20.23 18.84
C ALA A 6 14.90 20.12 18.90
N SER A 7 14.19 21.01 18.20
CA SER A 7 12.74 20.93 18.04
C SER A 7 12.34 19.65 17.29
N TRP A 8 13.04 19.31 16.21
CA TRP A 8 12.75 18.08 15.46
C TRP A 8 13.00 16.81 16.28
N ASP A 9 14.06 16.76 17.08
CA ASP A 9 14.32 15.64 18.00
C ASP A 9 13.17 15.46 19.00
N THR A 10 12.58 16.55 19.47
CA THR A 10 11.39 16.52 20.34
C THR A 10 10.17 15.95 19.59
N VAL A 11 9.94 16.35 18.33
CA VAL A 11 8.89 15.78 17.47
C VAL A 11 9.11 14.27 17.30
N LEU A 12 10.35 13.84 17.04
CA LEU A 12 10.70 12.43 16.87
C LEU A 12 10.45 11.62 18.13
N GLN A 13 10.79 12.14 19.31
CA GLN A 13 10.49 11.47 20.58
C GLN A 13 8.99 11.28 20.79
N GLN A 14 8.17 12.29 20.47
CA GLN A 14 6.72 12.18 20.58
C GLN A 14 6.13 11.20 19.58
N LEU A 15 6.59 11.22 18.32
CA LEU A 15 6.16 10.26 17.30
C LEU A 15 6.55 8.83 17.68
N LYS A 16 7.73 8.61 18.25
CA LYS A 16 8.17 7.31 18.73
C LYS A 16 7.24 6.72 19.79
N MET A 17 6.60 7.55 20.61
CA MET A 17 5.62 7.09 21.62
C MET A 17 4.26 6.72 21.01
N GLN A 18 3.94 7.19 19.81
CA GLN A 18 2.62 7.00 19.18
C GLN A 18 2.57 5.82 18.19
N MET A 19 3.70 5.16 17.92
CA MET A 19 3.79 4.06 16.97
C MET A 19 4.73 2.95 17.46
N THR A 20 4.74 1.82 16.76
CA THR A 20 5.68 0.74 17.09
C THR A 20 7.12 1.17 16.80
N THR A 21 8.07 0.66 17.59
CA THR A 21 9.51 0.92 17.39
C THR A 21 9.96 0.56 15.98
N SER A 22 9.47 -0.57 15.43
CA SER A 22 9.78 -0.98 14.06
C SER A 22 9.30 0.02 13.02
N THR A 23 8.10 0.57 13.17
CA THR A 23 7.57 1.58 12.23
C THR A 23 8.36 2.88 12.32
N PHE A 24 8.67 3.33 13.54
CA PHE A 24 9.47 4.52 13.76
C PHE A 24 10.87 4.39 13.15
N ASP A 25 11.55 3.28 13.46
CA ASP A 25 12.90 3.02 12.98
C ASP A 25 12.94 2.92 11.45
N GLN A 26 11.87 2.42 10.84
CA GLN A 26 11.80 2.29 9.39
C GLN A 26 11.60 3.62 8.65
N LEU A 27 10.82 4.53 9.24
CA LEU A 27 10.32 5.71 8.53
C LEU A 27 11.01 7.00 8.96
N LEU A 28 11.20 7.20 10.26
CA LEU A 28 11.54 8.50 10.84
C LEU A 28 12.91 8.54 11.53
N ALA A 29 13.45 7.38 11.92
CA ALA A 29 14.77 7.33 12.54
C ALA A 29 15.84 7.87 11.59
N GLY A 30 16.65 8.79 12.09
CA GLY A 30 17.68 9.48 11.31
C GLY A 30 17.13 10.51 10.32
N SER A 31 15.84 10.85 10.37
CA SER A 31 15.34 12.05 9.69
C SER A 31 15.91 13.33 10.32
N VAL A 32 16.08 14.39 9.54
CA VAL A 32 16.52 15.69 10.06
C VAL A 32 15.64 16.81 9.52
N CYS A 33 15.52 17.86 10.31
CA CYS A 33 14.88 19.10 9.88
C CYS A 33 15.94 20.07 9.34
N GLY A 34 15.72 20.57 8.13
CA GLY A 34 16.57 21.57 7.46
C GLY A 34 16.15 23.02 7.75
N GLY A 35 15.13 23.22 8.57
CA GLY A 35 14.54 24.54 8.84
C GLY A 35 13.29 24.79 8.01
N VAL A 36 12.90 26.07 7.91
CA VAL A 36 11.76 26.53 7.13
C VAL A 36 12.28 27.22 5.87
N ASP A 37 11.70 26.89 4.71
CA ASP A 37 12.08 27.51 3.44
C ASP A 37 11.43 28.90 3.25
N GLU A 38 11.77 29.55 2.13
CA GLU A 38 11.25 30.88 1.76
C GLU A 38 9.73 30.92 1.61
N ASN A 39 9.07 29.78 1.44
CA ASN A 39 7.61 29.65 1.29
C ASN A 39 6.92 29.29 2.62
N GLY A 40 7.64 29.30 3.75
CA GLY A 40 7.06 28.95 5.04
C GLY A 40 6.84 27.45 5.23
N ARG A 41 7.61 26.59 4.55
CA ARG A 41 7.47 25.13 4.62
C ARG A 41 8.58 24.52 5.44
N LEU A 42 8.22 23.64 6.37
CA LEU A 42 9.20 22.91 7.17
C LEU A 42 9.84 21.82 6.30
N ILE A 43 11.16 21.90 6.14
CA ILE A 43 11.93 21.01 5.26
C ILE A 43 12.44 19.81 6.07
N VAL A 44 11.97 18.61 5.74
CA VAL A 44 12.32 17.37 6.47
C VAL A 44 12.99 16.37 5.53
N GLY A 45 14.26 16.06 5.81
CA GLY A 45 15.04 15.07 5.08
C GLY A 45 14.84 13.68 5.66
N LEU A 46 14.34 12.76 4.84
CA LEU A 46 14.14 11.35 5.16
C LEU A 46 15.28 10.48 4.60
N ARG A 47 15.42 9.28 5.16
CA ARG A 47 16.52 8.36 4.84
C ARG A 47 16.34 7.56 3.55
N SER A 48 15.11 7.46 3.04
CA SER A 48 14.80 6.66 1.86
C SER A 48 13.54 7.13 1.14
N GLU A 49 13.42 6.79 -0.14
CA GLU A 49 12.21 7.01 -0.95
C GLU A 49 10.99 6.28 -0.37
N TYR A 50 11.21 5.12 0.26
CA TYR A 50 10.16 4.38 0.96
C TYR A 50 9.57 5.20 2.10
N ALA A 51 10.44 5.76 2.95
CA ALA A 51 10.01 6.62 4.04
C ALA A 51 9.24 7.83 3.54
N LEU A 52 9.72 8.45 2.45
CA LEU A 52 9.06 9.58 1.79
C LEU A 52 7.63 9.22 1.35
N ALA A 53 7.49 8.21 0.48
CA ALA A 53 6.20 7.82 -0.06
C ALA A 53 5.21 7.39 1.04
N TRP A 54 5.69 6.72 2.09
CA TRP A 54 4.85 6.29 3.19
C TRP A 54 4.37 7.47 4.04
N VAL A 55 5.30 8.34 4.45
CA VAL A 55 4.98 9.51 5.30
C VAL A 55 4.00 10.43 4.58
N GLU A 56 4.22 10.73 3.29
CA GLU A 56 3.30 11.55 2.49
C GLU A 56 1.90 10.95 2.41
N ALA A 57 1.80 9.64 2.15
CA ALA A 57 0.52 8.98 1.94
C ALA A 57 -0.29 8.77 3.23
N ARG A 58 0.37 8.63 4.38
CA ARG A 58 -0.29 8.12 5.60
C ARG A 58 0.00 8.87 6.89
N MET A 59 1.18 9.47 7.03
CA MET A 59 1.59 10.07 8.30
C MET A 59 1.75 11.58 8.26
N GLY A 60 1.60 12.23 7.10
CA GLY A 60 1.74 13.68 6.97
C GLY A 60 0.88 14.44 7.98
N ARG A 61 -0.37 14.02 8.18
CA ARG A 61 -1.27 14.63 9.17
C ARG A 61 -0.78 14.43 10.61
N THR A 62 -0.35 13.22 10.96
CA THR A 62 0.13 12.91 12.31
C THR A 62 1.42 13.66 12.63
N VAL A 63 2.37 13.68 11.69
CA VAL A 63 3.62 14.42 11.84
C VAL A 63 3.35 15.92 11.97
N MET A 64 2.47 16.47 11.14
CA MET A 64 2.01 17.87 11.25
C MET A 64 1.41 18.19 12.62
N GLN A 65 0.51 17.33 13.13
CA GLN A 65 -0.14 17.53 14.42
C GLN A 65 0.83 17.51 15.61
N VAL A 66 1.92 16.75 15.51
CA VAL A 66 2.97 16.70 16.54
C VAL A 66 3.96 17.86 16.38
N ALA A 67 4.25 18.25 15.14
CA ALA A 67 5.23 19.31 14.87
C ALA A 67 4.70 20.71 15.24
N VAL A 68 3.44 21.04 14.94
CA VAL A 68 2.89 22.39 15.19
C VAL A 68 3.03 22.83 16.66
N PRO A 69 2.67 22.02 17.67
CA PRO A 69 2.86 22.40 19.07
C PRO A 69 4.33 22.56 19.49
N VAL A 70 5.26 21.84 18.85
CA VAL A 70 6.69 21.83 19.20
C VAL A 70 7.41 23.04 18.63
N PHE A 71 7.14 23.39 17.37
CA PHE A 71 7.75 24.57 16.74
C PHE A 71 7.04 25.87 17.13
N GLY A 72 5.72 25.82 17.33
CA GLY A 72 4.89 26.99 17.59
C GLY A 72 3.88 27.21 16.47
N ALA A 73 2.68 27.68 16.84
CA ALA A 73 1.64 27.96 15.86
C ALA A 73 2.05 29.09 14.93
N GLY A 74 2.03 28.83 13.61
CA GLY A 74 2.35 29.82 12.58
C GLY A 74 3.82 29.85 12.12
N GLU A 75 4.69 29.01 12.68
CA GLU A 75 6.10 28.92 12.24
C GLU A 75 6.26 28.27 10.85
N PHE A 76 5.30 27.45 10.43
CA PHE A 76 5.24 26.86 9.09
C PHE A 76 3.81 26.44 8.74
N GLU A 77 3.48 26.37 7.45
CA GLU A 77 2.13 26.03 6.96
C GLU A 77 2.03 24.58 6.45
N GLU A 78 3.11 24.05 5.89
CA GLU A 78 3.20 22.68 5.40
C GLU A 78 4.57 22.06 5.66
N ILE A 79 4.66 20.73 5.57
CA ILE A 79 5.93 20.00 5.69
C ILE A 79 6.29 19.45 4.32
N LEU A 80 7.45 19.84 3.81
CA LEU A 80 8.03 19.30 2.58
C LEU A 80 9.04 18.22 2.94
N TYR A 81 8.76 17.00 2.47
CA TYR A 81 9.65 15.86 2.65
C TYR A 81 10.54 15.67 1.43
N PHE A 82 11.79 15.24 1.63
CA PHE A 82 12.70 14.87 0.55
C PHE A 82 13.66 13.78 1.03
N VAL A 83 14.30 13.08 0.10
CA VAL A 83 15.34 12.09 0.42
C VAL A 83 16.69 12.80 0.53
N LYS A 84 17.43 12.56 1.61
CA LYS A 84 18.75 13.18 1.82
C LYS A 84 19.73 12.81 0.69
N PRO A 85 20.34 13.80 0.00
CA PRO A 85 21.38 13.52 -0.99
C PRO A 85 22.64 12.99 -0.28
N GLY A 86 23.18 11.86 -0.76
CA GLY A 86 24.38 11.22 -0.19
C GLY A 86 24.11 9.96 0.63
N GLN A 87 22.85 9.61 0.89
CA GLN A 87 22.47 8.25 1.27
C GLN A 87 21.88 7.54 0.05
N VAL A 88 22.73 7.21 -0.93
CA VAL A 88 22.44 6.07 -1.80
C VAL A 88 22.45 4.88 -0.87
N SER A 89 21.27 4.41 -0.48
CA SER A 89 21.15 3.28 0.43
C SER A 89 21.96 2.13 -0.17
N GLN A 90 23.02 1.69 0.53
CA GLN A 90 23.39 0.28 0.41
C GLN A 90 22.08 -0.49 0.63
N PRO A 91 21.70 -1.41 -0.28
CA PRO A 91 20.49 -2.18 -0.09
C PRO A 91 20.65 -2.88 1.26
N ASP A 92 19.81 -2.49 2.21
CA ASP A 92 19.78 -3.03 3.56
C ASP A 92 19.72 -4.56 3.42
N GLU A 93 20.81 -5.25 3.73
CA GLU A 93 20.96 -6.69 3.55
C GLU A 93 19.95 -7.46 4.45
N LYS A 94 19.22 -6.73 5.30
CA LYS A 94 18.00 -7.17 5.98
C LYS A 94 16.75 -6.50 5.39
N ARG A 95 16.50 -6.87 4.11
CA ARG A 95 15.30 -6.70 3.28
C ARG A 95 15.24 -5.42 2.44
N PRO A 96 15.46 -5.52 1.11
CA PRO A 96 14.95 -4.51 0.19
C PRO A 96 13.46 -4.76 0.05
N PHE A 97 12.57 -3.86 0.48
CA PHE A 97 11.14 -4.07 0.20
C PHE A 97 10.40 -2.77 -0.14
N VAL A 98 10.94 -2.01 -1.08
CA VAL A 98 10.10 -1.65 -2.22
C VAL A 98 10.27 -2.78 -3.23
N ALA A 99 9.80 -3.98 -2.89
CA ALA A 99 9.55 -4.93 -3.95
C ALA A 99 8.44 -4.28 -4.75
N SER A 100 8.76 -3.80 -5.95
CA SER A 100 7.78 -3.67 -7.01
C SER A 100 6.89 -4.91 -6.88
N PHE A 101 5.60 -4.73 -6.57
CA PHE A 101 4.72 -5.87 -6.35
C PHE A 101 4.88 -6.82 -7.55
N VAL A 102 5.46 -8.00 -7.34
CA VAL A 102 5.81 -8.93 -8.43
C VAL A 102 4.66 -9.88 -8.77
N GLY A 103 3.65 -9.92 -7.90
CA GLY A 103 2.55 -10.87 -7.95
C GLY A 103 2.44 -11.63 -6.62
N PHE A 104 1.37 -12.38 -6.48
CA PHE A 104 1.17 -13.34 -5.41
C PHE A 104 1.83 -14.67 -5.76
N GLU A 105 2.43 -15.32 -4.77
CA GLU A 105 2.96 -16.67 -4.95
C GLU A 105 1.82 -17.64 -5.31
N PRO A 106 2.05 -18.60 -6.22
CA PRO A 106 1.09 -19.66 -6.47
C PRO A 106 0.80 -20.45 -5.18
N TYR A 107 -0.43 -20.92 -5.07
CA TYR A 107 -0.86 -21.72 -3.92
C TYR A 107 -0.30 -23.14 -4.04
N GLN A 108 0.57 -23.51 -3.11
CA GLN A 108 1.20 -24.84 -3.07
C GLN A 108 0.78 -25.66 -1.84
N SER A 109 -0.10 -25.14 -0.99
CA SER A 109 -0.51 -25.77 0.27
C SER A 109 -1.99 -26.13 0.29
N ASN A 110 -2.33 -27.21 0.99
CA ASN A 110 -3.70 -27.64 1.22
C ASN A 110 -4.44 -26.74 2.23
N PHE A 111 -3.71 -25.95 3.02
CA PHE A 111 -4.27 -24.99 3.98
C PHE A 111 -4.56 -23.65 3.31
N THR A 112 -5.70 -23.05 3.63
CA THR A 112 -6.03 -21.69 3.20
C THR A 112 -5.12 -20.70 3.92
N GLN A 113 -4.09 -20.20 3.21
CA GLN A 113 -3.24 -19.14 3.72
C GLN A 113 -3.47 -17.87 2.90
N THR A 114 -3.74 -16.77 3.60
CA THR A 114 -3.73 -15.45 2.98
C THR A 114 -2.29 -15.14 2.53
N PRO A 115 -2.05 -14.76 1.26
CA PRO A 115 -0.71 -14.56 0.75
C PRO A 115 0.04 -13.51 1.56
N LYS A 116 1.31 -13.76 1.86
CA LYS A 116 2.15 -12.84 2.63
C LYS A 116 2.19 -11.43 2.05
N GLN A 117 2.26 -11.33 0.71
CA GLN A 117 2.25 -10.06 -0.03
C GLN A 117 0.98 -9.22 0.20
N PHE A 118 -0.14 -9.82 0.61
CA PHE A 118 -1.32 -9.07 1.00
C PHE A 118 -1.02 -8.20 2.22
N PHE A 119 -0.37 -8.77 3.25
CA PHE A 119 -0.01 -8.04 4.46
C PHE A 119 1.22 -7.16 4.29
N GLU A 120 2.17 -7.55 3.44
CA GLU A 120 3.43 -6.81 3.25
C GLU A 120 3.29 -5.65 2.27
N VAL A 121 2.39 -5.74 1.29
CA VAL A 121 2.26 -4.75 0.21
C VAL A 121 0.85 -4.20 0.10
N VAL A 122 -0.17 -5.04 -0.01
CA VAL A 122 -1.53 -4.55 -0.31
C VAL A 122 -2.10 -3.74 0.85
N VAL A 123 -2.06 -4.26 2.08
CA VAL A 123 -2.53 -3.54 3.28
C VAL A 123 -1.69 -2.26 3.52
N PRO A 124 -0.34 -2.30 3.45
CA PRO A 124 0.47 -1.13 3.74
C PRO A 124 0.63 -0.15 2.58
N MET A 125 0.16 -0.43 1.36
CA MET A 125 0.29 0.49 0.21
C MET A 125 -1.05 0.80 -0.48
N GLY A 126 -2.06 -0.03 -0.30
CA GLY A 126 -3.42 0.15 -0.82
C GLY A 126 -4.26 1.11 0.01
N PRO A 127 -5.11 1.94 -0.63
CA PRO A 127 -6.24 2.56 0.06
C PRO A 127 -7.16 1.49 0.69
N PRO A 128 -7.98 1.84 1.69
CA PRO A 128 -8.90 0.89 2.32
C PRO A 128 -9.81 0.17 1.33
N SER A 129 -10.26 0.86 0.27
CA SER A 129 -11.14 0.27 -0.73
C SER A 129 -10.45 -0.76 -1.64
N VAL A 130 -9.18 -0.54 -1.98
CA VAL A 130 -8.36 -1.51 -2.71
C VAL A 130 -8.09 -2.72 -1.83
N THR A 131 -7.70 -2.49 -0.58
CA THR A 131 -7.43 -3.56 0.38
C THR A 131 -8.65 -4.45 0.57
N ALA A 132 -9.84 -3.86 0.74
CA ALA A 132 -11.10 -4.58 0.89
C ALA A 132 -11.47 -5.38 -0.37
N PHE A 133 -11.29 -4.79 -1.56
CA PHE A 133 -11.55 -5.50 -2.81
C PHE A 133 -10.58 -6.68 -3.02
N VAL A 134 -9.28 -6.48 -2.81
CA VAL A 134 -8.29 -7.57 -2.93
C VAL A 134 -8.56 -8.67 -1.89
N ALA A 135 -8.94 -8.31 -0.66
CA ALA A 135 -9.34 -9.27 0.37
C ALA A 135 -10.55 -10.09 -0.07
N ALA A 136 -11.55 -9.46 -0.70
CA ALA A 136 -12.70 -10.17 -1.25
C ALA A 136 -12.31 -11.12 -2.39
N VAL A 137 -11.36 -10.73 -3.27
CA VAL A 137 -10.83 -11.63 -4.29
C VAL A 137 -10.12 -12.83 -3.65
N ILE A 138 -9.30 -12.63 -2.61
CA ILE A 138 -8.67 -13.72 -1.86
C ILE A 138 -9.74 -14.66 -1.28
N ASP A 139 -10.73 -14.14 -0.56
CA ASP A 139 -11.82 -14.92 0.03
C ASP A 139 -12.57 -15.76 -1.01
N LYS A 140 -12.91 -15.14 -2.15
CA LYS A 140 -13.73 -15.76 -3.20
C LYS A 140 -12.96 -16.63 -4.19
N THR A 141 -11.63 -16.62 -4.15
CA THR A 141 -10.77 -17.50 -4.95
C THR A 141 -10.19 -18.58 -4.05
N ILE A 142 -9.05 -18.32 -3.44
CA ILE A 142 -8.25 -19.31 -2.73
C ILE A 142 -8.83 -19.65 -1.36
N GLY A 143 -9.65 -18.75 -0.80
CA GLY A 143 -10.51 -19.02 0.34
C GLY A 143 -11.59 -20.06 0.05
N HIS A 144 -11.93 -20.27 -1.23
CA HIS A 144 -13.04 -21.11 -1.65
C HIS A 144 -12.56 -22.45 -2.23
N ILE A 145 -12.80 -23.53 -1.48
CA ILE A 145 -12.58 -24.91 -1.97
C ILE A 145 -13.71 -25.27 -2.95
N VAL A 146 -13.37 -25.69 -4.15
CA VAL A 146 -14.34 -26.21 -5.14
C VAL A 146 -14.41 -27.73 -5.12
N ASN A 147 -13.35 -28.40 -4.70
CA ASN A 147 -13.34 -29.85 -4.50
C ASN A 147 -12.61 -30.20 -3.20
N PHE A 148 -13.35 -30.72 -2.23
CA PHE A 148 -12.82 -31.10 -0.92
C PHE A 148 -11.90 -32.32 -0.97
N HIS A 149 -12.02 -33.19 -1.98
CA HIS A 149 -11.21 -34.39 -2.10
C HIS A 149 -9.82 -34.09 -2.68
N THR A 150 -9.76 -33.18 -3.66
CA THR A 150 -8.51 -32.76 -4.30
C THR A 150 -7.92 -31.49 -3.66
N SER A 151 -8.62 -30.89 -2.70
CA SER A 151 -8.31 -29.56 -2.14
C SER A 151 -8.21 -28.46 -3.21
N GLU A 152 -8.84 -28.66 -4.37
CA GLU A 152 -8.84 -27.71 -5.47
C GLU A 152 -9.56 -26.44 -5.06
N ARG A 153 -8.94 -25.30 -5.38
CA ARG A 153 -9.43 -23.97 -5.04
C ARG A 153 -9.94 -23.28 -6.27
N ARG A 154 -10.91 -22.38 -6.07
CA ARG A 154 -11.38 -21.54 -7.16
C ARG A 154 -10.25 -20.58 -7.58
N GLU A 155 -9.89 -20.59 -8.87
CA GLU A 155 -8.90 -19.65 -9.39
C GLU A 155 -9.52 -18.29 -9.75
N TRP A 156 -10.70 -18.30 -10.36
CA TRP A 156 -11.39 -17.11 -10.83
C TRP A 156 -12.68 -16.85 -10.05
N TRP A 157 -12.89 -15.62 -9.63
CA TRP A 157 -14.16 -15.17 -9.07
C TRP A 157 -14.91 -14.32 -10.09
N GLU A 158 -15.96 -14.89 -10.67
CA GLU A 158 -16.91 -14.14 -11.50
C GLU A 158 -17.89 -13.37 -10.63
N ALA A 159 -17.99 -12.05 -10.85
CA ALA A 159 -18.73 -11.17 -9.94
C ALA A 159 -19.27 -9.91 -10.62
N SER A 160 -20.57 -9.66 -10.40
CA SER A 160 -21.19 -8.37 -10.68
C SER A 160 -20.81 -7.31 -9.65
N TYR A 161 -21.04 -6.03 -9.97
CA TYR A 161 -20.81 -4.92 -9.04
C TYR A 161 -21.54 -5.08 -7.68
N PRO A 162 -22.83 -5.47 -7.64
CA PRO A 162 -23.50 -5.75 -6.36
C PRO A 162 -22.82 -6.85 -5.54
N ALA A 163 -22.44 -7.96 -6.17
CA ALA A 163 -21.75 -9.07 -5.49
C ALA A 163 -20.39 -8.63 -4.93
N ILE A 164 -19.67 -7.78 -5.67
CA ILE A 164 -18.41 -7.18 -5.18
C ILE A 164 -18.68 -6.29 -3.97
N GLY A 165 -19.71 -5.46 -4.01
CA GLY A 165 -20.08 -4.59 -2.89
C GLY A 165 -20.42 -5.36 -1.62
N GLU A 166 -21.16 -6.47 -1.75
CA GLU A 166 -21.48 -7.36 -0.65
C GLU A 166 -20.22 -8.02 -0.06
N ALA A 167 -19.38 -8.62 -0.91
CA ALA A 167 -18.20 -9.34 -0.45
C ALA A 167 -17.10 -8.43 0.14
N SER A 168 -16.95 -7.21 -0.38
CA SER A 168 -15.90 -6.27 0.06
C SER A 168 -16.39 -5.23 1.08
N GLY A 169 -17.70 -5.16 1.33
CA GLY A 169 -18.31 -4.09 2.15
C GLY A 169 -18.29 -2.70 1.50
N LEU A 170 -17.90 -2.60 0.23
CA LEU A 170 -17.86 -1.33 -0.50
C LEU A 170 -19.27 -0.88 -0.91
N LYS A 171 -19.57 0.38 -0.61
CA LYS A 171 -20.85 1.00 -0.97
C LYS A 171 -20.69 1.85 -2.23
N GLY A 172 -21.62 1.68 -3.16
CA GLY A 172 -21.76 2.50 -4.37
C GLY A 172 -20.88 2.05 -5.53
N ARG A 173 -21.47 2.09 -6.74
CA ARG A 173 -20.85 1.63 -7.98
C ARG A 173 -19.52 2.34 -8.30
N ALA A 174 -19.44 3.65 -8.05
CA ALA A 174 -18.23 4.43 -8.32
C ALA A 174 -17.03 4.02 -7.43
N SER A 175 -17.29 3.73 -6.15
CA SER A 175 -16.25 3.26 -5.22
C SER A 175 -15.69 1.91 -5.63
N ILE A 176 -16.60 1.00 -6.02
CA ILE A 176 -16.25 -0.33 -6.53
C ILE A 176 -15.45 -0.21 -7.83
N ALA A 177 -15.90 0.59 -8.79
CA ALA A 177 -15.20 0.81 -10.05
C ALA A 177 -13.77 1.35 -9.82
N LYS A 178 -13.63 2.32 -8.91
CA LYS A 178 -12.33 2.89 -8.53
C LYS A 178 -11.42 1.86 -7.86
N ALA A 179 -11.96 1.04 -6.97
CA ALA A 179 -11.21 -0.03 -6.30
C ALA A 179 -10.70 -1.08 -7.30
N ILE A 180 -11.56 -1.51 -8.23
CA ILE A 180 -11.17 -2.45 -9.30
C ILE A 180 -10.08 -1.83 -10.16
N LYS A 181 -10.30 -0.60 -10.69
CA LYS A 181 -9.33 0.09 -11.55
C LYS A 181 -7.96 0.21 -10.90
N LEU A 182 -7.93 0.66 -9.64
CA LEU A 182 -6.67 0.84 -8.93
C LEU A 182 -5.99 -0.50 -8.60
N SER A 183 -6.76 -1.57 -8.33
CA SER A 183 -6.20 -2.89 -8.05
C SER A 183 -5.61 -3.56 -9.29
N VAL A 184 -6.25 -3.39 -10.45
CA VAL A 184 -5.76 -3.89 -11.74
C VAL A 184 -4.50 -3.12 -12.15
N ASN A 185 -4.56 -1.79 -12.15
CA ASN A 185 -3.40 -0.95 -12.54
C ASN A 185 -2.18 -1.12 -11.63
N ARG A 186 -2.38 -1.47 -10.34
CA ARG A 186 -1.29 -1.79 -9.41
C ARG A 186 -0.81 -3.24 -9.52
N GLY A 187 -1.42 -4.02 -10.41
CA GLY A 187 -1.08 -5.40 -10.66
C GLY A 187 -1.51 -6.36 -9.55
N TYR A 188 -2.35 -5.99 -8.59
CA TYR A 188 -2.80 -6.92 -7.54
C TYR A 188 -3.75 -7.98 -8.11
N VAL A 189 -4.62 -7.57 -9.03
CA VAL A 189 -5.71 -8.38 -9.56
C VAL A 189 -5.64 -8.39 -11.08
N ILE A 190 -5.87 -9.55 -11.67
CA ILE A 190 -6.16 -9.70 -13.10
C ILE A 190 -7.66 -9.70 -13.30
N ARG A 191 -8.12 -9.00 -14.34
CA ARG A 191 -9.52 -8.94 -14.76
C ARG A 191 -9.70 -9.67 -16.09
N GLY A 192 -10.53 -10.69 -16.08
CA GLY A 192 -10.89 -11.52 -17.23
C GLY A 192 -12.37 -11.38 -17.59
N ARG A 193 -12.75 -11.97 -18.74
CA ARG A 193 -14.14 -12.06 -19.18
C ARG A 193 -14.71 -13.37 -18.64
N GLY A 194 -15.80 -13.28 -17.90
CA GLY A 194 -16.58 -14.44 -17.48
C GLY A 194 -17.72 -14.72 -18.45
N ASP A 195 -18.55 -15.70 -18.12
CA ASP A 195 -19.66 -16.14 -18.95
C ASP A 195 -20.80 -15.09 -18.97
N PHE A 196 -21.04 -14.45 -17.82
CA PHE A 196 -22.11 -13.47 -17.60
C PHE A 196 -21.60 -12.15 -17.06
N ASP A 197 -20.55 -12.18 -16.24
CA ASP A 197 -19.94 -11.01 -15.60
C ASP A 197 -18.42 -10.95 -15.86
N LEU A 198 -17.76 -9.92 -15.31
CA LEU A 198 -16.30 -9.90 -15.27
C LEU A 198 -15.81 -10.88 -14.20
N ARG A 199 -14.69 -11.53 -14.49
CA ARG A 199 -14.01 -12.42 -13.54
C ARG A 199 -12.72 -11.82 -13.04
N TYR A 200 -12.37 -12.12 -11.80
CA TYR A 200 -11.23 -11.55 -11.10
C TYR A 200 -10.41 -12.65 -10.46
N ARG A 201 -9.09 -12.54 -10.54
CA ARG A 201 -8.17 -13.39 -9.78
C ARG A 201 -6.95 -12.62 -9.32
N LEU A 202 -6.22 -13.20 -8.39
CA LEU A 202 -4.94 -12.68 -7.95
C LEU A 202 -3.91 -12.82 -9.08
N ARG A 203 -3.14 -11.75 -9.33
CA ARG A 203 -2.01 -11.83 -10.26
C ARG A 203 -0.90 -12.66 -9.63
N ARG A 204 -0.33 -13.61 -10.36
CA ARG A 204 0.77 -14.47 -9.95
C ARG A 204 2.12 -13.86 -10.30
N ILE A 205 3.17 -14.33 -9.61
CA ILE A 205 4.55 -13.95 -9.94
C ILE A 205 4.86 -14.29 -11.40
N GLY A 206 5.45 -13.34 -12.12
CA GLY A 206 5.83 -13.48 -13.53
C GLY A 206 4.74 -13.08 -14.53
N GLU A 207 3.51 -12.83 -14.08
CA GLU A 207 2.44 -12.34 -14.95
C GLU A 207 2.56 -10.84 -15.20
N THR A 208 2.26 -10.44 -16.44
CA THR A 208 2.26 -9.04 -16.85
C THR A 208 1.17 -8.25 -16.13
N VAL A 209 1.45 -6.98 -15.86
CA VAL A 209 0.45 -6.07 -15.30
C VAL A 209 -0.51 -5.66 -16.41
N GLN A 210 -1.79 -5.94 -16.20
CA GLN A 210 -2.86 -5.49 -17.09
C GLN A 210 -3.21 -4.03 -16.75
N GLU A 211 -3.41 -3.20 -17.77
CA GLU A 211 -4.05 -1.90 -17.58
C GLU A 211 -5.57 -2.05 -17.60
N PHE A 212 -6.27 -1.39 -16.69
CA PHE A 212 -7.73 -1.50 -16.60
C PHE A 212 -8.46 -1.09 -17.87
N ASP A 213 -7.89 -0.15 -18.64
CA ASP A 213 -8.49 0.37 -19.87
C ASP A 213 -8.18 -0.52 -21.09
N GLN A 214 -7.28 -1.51 -20.96
CA GLN A 214 -7.04 -2.50 -22.00
C GLN A 214 -8.25 -3.43 -22.16
N PRO A 215 -8.60 -3.83 -23.40
CA PRO A 215 -9.62 -4.82 -23.64
C PRO A 215 -9.25 -6.11 -22.91
N VAL A 216 -10.26 -6.75 -22.34
CA VAL A 216 -10.07 -7.98 -21.58
C VAL A 216 -9.68 -9.08 -22.55
N ASP A 217 -8.42 -9.51 -22.51
CA ASP A 217 -7.83 -10.45 -23.46
C ASP A 217 -8.42 -11.87 -23.28
N ASN A 218 -8.64 -12.55 -24.41
CA ASN A 218 -9.17 -13.92 -24.49
C ASN A 218 -8.06 -14.98 -24.39
N SER A 219 -6.79 -14.59 -24.26
CA SER A 219 -5.64 -15.49 -24.45
C SER A 219 -5.18 -16.26 -23.20
N VAL A 220 -5.72 -15.98 -22.01
CA VAL A 220 -5.25 -16.56 -20.73
C VAL A 220 -5.78 -17.98 -20.47
N ASP A 221 -6.68 -18.52 -21.33
CA ASP A 221 -7.29 -19.85 -21.16
C ASP A 221 -6.66 -20.92 -22.07
N LYS A 222 -5.32 -21.04 -22.11
CA LYS A 222 -4.62 -22.20 -22.71
C LYS A 222 -3.64 -22.84 -21.75
#